data_AF-A0A8S2WKC8-F1
#
_entry.id   AF-A0A8S2WKC8-F1
#
_cell.length_a   1.000
_cell.length_b   1.000
_cell.length_c   1.000
_cell.angle_alpha   90.00
_cell.angle_beta   90.00
_cell.angle_gamma   90.00
#
_symmetry.space_group_name_H-M   'P 1'
#
loop_
_entity.id
_entity.type
_entity.pdbx_description
1 polymer ?
#
loop_
_entity_poly.entity_id
_entity_poly.type
_entity_poly.pdbx_seq_one_letter_code
_entity_poly.pdbx_strand_id
1 'polypeptide(L)' 'MSTQLESLVGYEWYAVYASITSNLDTIGSFSAITYFQTLQRQPEPVLNLHGKSLSRSTIELVWQTPS' A
#
# COMPACT_ATOMS: atom_id res chain seq x y z
N MET A 1 16.45 -17.39 11.29
CA MET A 1 16.73 -15.94 11.14
C MET A 1 15.59 -15.37 10.30
N SER A 2 14.87 -14.39 10.82
CA SER A 2 13.77 -13.71 10.10
C SER A 2 14.10 -12.23 9.98
N THR A 3 13.67 -11.61 8.89
CA THR A 3 13.74 -10.15 8.71
C THR A 3 12.33 -9.61 8.59
N GLN A 4 12.09 -8.44 9.17
CA GLN A 4 10.78 -7.80 9.16
C GLN A 4 10.83 -6.61 8.21
N LEU A 5 9.88 -6.56 7.27
CA LEU A 5 9.68 -5.41 6.41
C LEU A 5 8.73 -4.44 7.12
N GLU A 6 9.25 -3.29 7.54
CA GLU A 6 8.47 -2.23 8.18
C GLU A 6 7.88 -1.26 7.15
N SER A 7 6.82 -0.54 7.53
CA SER A 7 6.27 0.58 6.76
C SER A 7 5.74 0.26 5.36
N LEU A 8 5.30 -0.97 5.10
CA LEU A 8 4.61 -1.30 3.85
C LEU A 8 3.28 -0.51 3.72
N VAL A 9 2.89 -0.15 2.50
CA VAL A 9 1.58 0.44 2.19
C VAL A 9 0.51 -0.64 2.35
N GLY A 10 -0.67 -0.26 2.83
CA GLY A 10 -1.79 -1.19 3.02
C GLY A 10 -2.50 -1.51 1.70
N TYR A 11 -3.10 -2.70 1.61
CA TYR A 11 -3.83 -3.18 0.42
C TYR A 11 -3.02 -3.21 -0.89
N GLU A 12 -1.70 -3.29 -0.80
CA GLU A 12 -0.78 -3.24 -1.94
C GLU A 12 -0.08 -4.58 -2.18
N TRP A 13 0.24 -4.84 -3.45
CA TRP A 13 0.96 -6.04 -3.87
C TRP A 13 2.47 -5.81 -3.86
N TYR A 14 3.19 -6.69 -3.17
CA TYR A 14 4.65 -6.68 -3.12
C TYR A 14 5.23 -7.95 -3.73
N ALA A 15 6.29 -7.78 -4.50
CA ALA A 15 7.13 -8.86 -5.01
C ALA A 15 8.44 -8.87 -4.23
N VAL A 16 8.77 -9.99 -3.57
CA VAL A 16 9.95 -10.12 -2.72
C VAL A 16 10.79 -11.31 -3.12
N TYR A 17 12.11 -11.13 -3.10
CA TYR A 17 13.11 -12.17 -3.26
C TYR A 17 14.24 -11.95 -2.28
N ALA A 18 14.96 -13.02 -1.95
CA ALA A 18 16.19 -12.98 -1.17
C ALA A 18 17.40 -13.30 -2.06
N SER A 19 18.53 -12.68 -1.78
CA SER A 19 19.81 -12.98 -2.43
C SER A 19 20.91 -13.19 -1.40
N ILE A 20 21.92 -13.98 -1.76
CA ILE A 20 23.09 -14.19 -0.93
C ILE A 20 24.19 -13.23 -1.37
N THR A 21 24.59 -12.32 -0.49
CA THR A 21 25.75 -11.44 -0.69
C THR A 21 26.96 -12.00 0.06
N SER A 22 27.53 -13.10 -0.43
CA SER A 22 28.76 -13.67 0.13
C SER A 22 29.96 -13.28 -0.73
N ASN A 23 31.08 -13.03 -0.06
CA ASN A 23 32.37 -12.62 -0.60
C ASN A 23 33.20 -13.79 -1.17
N LEU A 24 32.63 -15.00 -1.24
CA LEU A 24 33.26 -16.21 -1.80
C LEU A 24 32.31 -16.86 -2.82
N ASP A 25 32.62 -16.80 -4.11
CA ASP A 25 32.09 -17.60 -5.24
C ASP A 25 30.59 -17.97 -5.27
N THR A 26 29.74 -17.20 -4.59
CA THR A 26 28.27 -17.39 -4.53
C THR A 26 27.57 -16.27 -5.29
N ILE A 27 28.19 -15.84 -6.39
CA ILE A 27 27.66 -14.83 -7.29
C ILE A 27 26.36 -15.37 -7.91
N GLY A 28 25.23 -14.72 -7.61
CA GLY A 28 23.99 -14.91 -8.35
C GLY A 28 22.98 -15.91 -7.78
N SER A 29 23.09 -16.31 -6.50
CA SER A 29 22.05 -17.10 -5.85
C SER A 29 20.87 -16.23 -5.42
N PHE A 30 19.74 -16.36 -6.12
CA PHE A 30 18.47 -15.69 -5.82
C PHE A 30 17.39 -16.73 -5.47
N SER A 31 16.51 -16.38 -4.53
CA SER A 31 15.28 -17.16 -4.32
C SER A 31 14.27 -16.92 -5.45
N ALA A 32 13.26 -17.78 -5.53
CA ALA A 32 12.06 -17.45 -6.30
C ALA A 32 11.40 -16.17 -5.78
N ILE A 33 10.75 -15.42 -6.67
CA ILE A 33 9.94 -14.25 -6.30
C ILE A 33 8.64 -14.75 -5.66
N THR A 34 8.34 -14.21 -4.49
CA THR A 34 7.06 -14.44 -3.81
C THR A 34 6.24 -13.17 -3.85
N TYR A 35 4.95 -13.31 -4.14
CA TYR A 35 3.99 -12.21 -4.14
C TYR A 35 3.11 -12.32 -2.91
N PHE A 36 2.90 -11.21 -2.22
CA PHE A 36 1.91 -11.12 -1.16
C PHE A 36 1.22 -9.77 -1.23
N GLN A 37 -0.03 -9.74 -0.75
CA GLN A 37 -0.78 -8.51 -0.59
C GLN A 37 -0.79 -8.13 0.89
N THR A 38 -0.57 -6.86 1.19
CA THR A 38 -0.71 -6.35 2.55
C THR A 38 -2.17 -6.26 2.96
N LEU A 39 -2.43 -6.34 4.27
CA LEU A 39 -3.79 -6.21 4.81
C LEU A 39 -4.37 -4.82 4.49
N GLN A 40 -5.70 -4.76 4.35
CA GLN A 40 -6.40 -3.48 4.32
C GLN A 40 -6.14 -2.73 5.62
N ARG A 41 -5.74 -1.46 5.48
CA ARG A 41 -5.63 -0.53 6.60
C ARG A 41 -6.94 0.23 6.77
N GLN A 42 -7.10 0.86 7.93
CA GLN A 42 -8.17 1.82 8.12
C GLN A 42 -8.08 2.89 7.01
N PRO A 43 -9.17 3.17 6.28
CA PRO A 43 -9.16 4.17 5.22
C PRO A 43 -8.78 5.54 5.76
N GLU A 44 -8.03 6.31 4.96
CA GLU A 44 -7.72 7.68 5.31
C GLU A 44 -8.99 8.56 5.28
N PRO A 45 -9.02 9.67 6.03
CA PRO A 45 -10.11 10.63 5.96
C PRO A 45 -10.30 11.18 4.53
N VAL A 46 -11.55 11.41 4.14
CA VAL A 46 -11.86 12.05 2.85
C VAL A 46 -11.31 13.49 2.82
N LEU A 47 -10.75 13.88 1.67
CA LEU A 47 -10.17 15.20 1.48
C LEU A 47 -11.10 16.10 0.66
N ASN A 48 -10.96 17.42 0.83
CA ASN A 48 -11.67 18.42 0.04
C ASN A 48 -13.20 18.24 0.00
N LEU A 49 -13.78 17.86 1.14
CA LEU A 49 -15.23 17.78 1.31
C LEU A 49 -15.84 19.18 1.16
N HIS A 50 -16.69 19.35 0.16
CA HIS A 50 -17.45 20.57 -0.06
C HIS A 50 -18.91 20.23 -0.34
N GLY A 51 -19.78 21.14 0.11
CA GLY A 51 -21.22 21.02 -0.06
C GLY A 51 -21.80 22.21 -0.78
N LYS A 52 -22.79 21.95 -1.65
CA LYS A 52 -23.58 22.99 -2.31
C LYS A 52 -25.06 22.71 -2.10
N SER A 53 -25.82 23.72 -1.66
CA SER A 53 -27.29 23.61 -1.62
C SER A 53 -27.83 23.65 -3.06
N LEU A 54 -28.57 22.62 -3.44
CA LEU A 54 -29.31 22.56 -4.70
C LEU A 54 -30.75 23.05 -4.54
N SER A 55 -31.31 22.89 -3.34
CA SER A 55 -32.65 23.36 -2.97
C SER A 55 -32.75 23.58 -1.45
N ARG A 56 -33.92 24.05 -0.97
CA ARG A 56 -34.19 24.22 0.47
C ARG A 56 -34.04 22.93 1.29
N SER A 57 -34.14 21.76 0.66
CA SER A 57 -34.05 20.46 1.32
C SER A 57 -33.02 19.53 0.67
N THR A 58 -32.15 20.06 -0.20
CA THR A 58 -31.18 19.25 -0.94
C THR A 58 -29.80 19.88 -0.89
N ILE A 59 -28.82 19.08 -0.50
CA ILE A 59 -27.40 19.43 -0.48
C ILE A 59 -26.66 18.37 -1.29
N GLU A 60 -25.86 18.81 -2.24
CA GLU A 60 -24.87 18.00 -2.94
C GLU A 60 -23.57 18.03 -2.15
N LEU A 61 -22.95 16.88 -1.95
CA LEU A 61 -21.65 16.72 -1.30
C LEU A 61 -20.68 16.10 -2.31
N VAL A 62 -19.50 16.70 -2.42
CA VAL A 62 -18.42 16.23 -3.27
C VAL A 62 -17.14 16.20 -2.45
N TRP A 63 -16.39 15.11 -2.56
CA TRP A 63 -15.11 14.93 -1.87
C TRP A 63 -14.15 14.15 -2.78
N GLN A 64 -12.87 14.19 -2.44
CA GLN A 64 -11.84 13.38 -3.08
C GLN A 64 -11.72 12.03 -2.38
N THR A 65 -11.50 10.98 -3.16
CA THR A 65 -11.28 9.63 -2.64
C THR A 65 -10.01 9.59 -1.77
N PRO A 66 -10.03 8.87 -0.65
CA PRO A 66 -8.81 8.62 0.14
C PRO A 66 -7.75 7.93 -0.71
N SER A 67 -6.47 8.24 -0.46
CA SER A 67 -5.31 7.60 -1.07
C SER A 67 -5.02 6.21 -0.48
#